data_AF-A0A937CGF7-F1
#
_entry.id   AF-A0A937CGF7-F1
#
_cell.length_a   1.000
_cell.length_b   1.000
_cell.length_c   1.000
_cell.angle_alpha   90.00
_cell.angle_beta   90.00
_cell.angle_gamma   90.00
#
_symmetry.space_group_name_H-M   'P 1'
#
loop_
_entity.id
_entity.type
_entity.pdbx_description
1 polymer ?
#
loop_
_entity_poly.entity_id
_entity_poly.type
_entity_poly.pdbx_seq_one_letter_code
_entity_poly.pdbx_strand_id
1 'polypeptide(L)'
;MTEVVTINEVIHIVKVTEPKVQVVTVGTQGPHGTGGDIDHASLNGLEADDHPQYHTDARGDVRYYTKVQVDAELAGKANAAHGHSVADVAGLQAALDAKASTSHGHTIADVAGLQTALDTKADQSAMPNTALAQVDFGHASGGESNFARASVSAAWVASGSVILCAVASGSADHDPEDGALEGITATACNLVEGSGFDVIAHAPGGSWGRYNINIMGL
;
A
#
# COMPACT_ATOMS: atom_id res chain seq x y z
N MET A 1 -5.26 -147.98 -8.50
CA MET A 1 -5.95 -147.39 -7.35
C MET A 1 -4.90 -146.58 -6.60
N THR A 2 -4.89 -145.25 -6.67
CA THR A 2 -5.59 -144.36 -5.70
C THR A 2 -5.33 -144.85 -4.27
N GLU A 3 -4.68 -144.11 -3.36
CA GLU A 3 -4.82 -142.69 -3.07
C GLU A 3 -3.62 -142.17 -2.24
N VAL A 4 -3.38 -140.87 -2.40
CA VAL A 4 -2.51 -140.03 -1.58
C VAL A 4 -3.27 -139.64 -0.32
N VAL A 5 -2.66 -139.73 0.88
CA VAL A 5 -2.97 -138.82 1.99
C VAL A 5 -1.68 -138.52 2.79
N THR A 6 -1.20 -137.29 2.60
CA THR A 6 -0.08 -136.66 3.32
C THR A 6 -0.58 -136.07 4.63
N ILE A 7 0.14 -136.24 5.75
CA ILE A 7 -0.05 -135.40 6.94
C ILE A 7 1.31 -135.05 7.60
N ASN A 8 1.68 -133.79 7.38
CA ASN A 8 2.35 -132.83 8.26
C ASN A 8 3.83 -132.97 8.66
N GLU A 9 4.60 -132.02 8.09
CA GLU A 9 5.64 -131.19 8.72
C GLU A 9 6.77 -131.88 9.49
N VAL A 10 7.93 -132.01 8.85
CA VAL A 10 9.20 -131.86 9.56
C VAL A 10 10.06 -130.81 8.88
N ILE A 11 10.18 -129.70 9.60
CA ILE A 11 11.05 -128.55 9.38
C ILE A 11 12.50 -129.04 9.40
N HIS A 12 13.23 -128.90 8.29
CA HIS A 12 14.68 -129.05 8.36
C HIS A 12 15.29 -127.80 9.00
N ILE A 13 15.53 -127.90 10.31
CA ILE A 13 16.37 -126.96 11.05
C ILE A 13 17.82 -127.26 10.67
N VAL A 14 18.32 -126.60 9.63
CA VAL A 14 19.76 -126.58 9.36
C VAL A 14 20.39 -125.65 10.38
N LYS A 15 21.15 -126.22 11.33
CA LYS A 15 21.99 -125.45 12.26
C LYS A 15 22.92 -124.54 11.44
N VAL A 16 22.78 -123.23 11.59
CA VAL A 16 23.86 -122.30 11.24
C VAL A 16 24.96 -122.53 12.27
N THR A 17 26.04 -123.20 11.85
CA THR A 17 27.06 -123.68 12.79
C THR A 17 27.84 -122.53 13.45
N GLU A 18 27.84 -121.32 12.85
CA GLU A 18 28.26 -120.06 13.48
C GLU A 18 27.61 -118.86 12.73
N PRO A 19 26.86 -117.95 13.38
CA PRO A 19 26.52 -116.68 12.76
C PRO A 19 27.72 -115.74 12.94
N LYS A 20 28.59 -115.61 11.93
CA LYS A 20 29.61 -114.55 11.96
C LYS A 20 28.93 -113.20 11.72
N VAL A 21 28.48 -112.56 12.79
CA VAL A 21 28.09 -111.14 12.76
C VAL A 21 29.39 -110.33 12.79
N GLN A 22 29.77 -109.75 11.67
CA GLN A 22 30.89 -108.82 11.61
C GLN A 22 30.37 -107.42 11.99
N VAL A 23 30.59 -107.02 13.24
CA VAL A 23 30.27 -105.64 13.68
C VAL A 23 31.32 -104.71 13.08
N VAL A 24 31.03 -104.13 11.92
CA VAL A 24 31.83 -103.02 11.35
C VAL A 24 31.43 -101.75 12.10
N THR A 25 32.33 -101.24 12.93
CA THR A 25 32.12 -99.95 13.58
C THR A 25 32.35 -98.86 12.54
N VAL A 26 31.27 -98.27 12.01
CA VAL A 26 31.34 -97.16 11.05
C VAL A 26 31.53 -95.85 11.82
N GLY A 27 32.70 -95.69 12.44
CA GLY A 27 33.10 -94.50 13.19
C GLY A 27 32.41 -94.34 14.55
N THR A 28 33.17 -93.97 15.57
CA THR A 28 32.61 -93.42 16.80
C THR A 28 32.32 -91.94 16.55
N GLN A 29 31.07 -91.49 16.75
CA GLN A 29 30.79 -90.05 16.86
C GLN A 29 31.77 -89.47 17.89
N GLY A 30 32.51 -88.43 17.52
CA GLY A 30 33.40 -87.72 18.44
C GLY A 30 32.64 -87.25 19.69
N PRO A 31 33.35 -86.95 20.79
CA PRO A 31 32.71 -86.47 22.02
C PRO A 31 31.73 -85.33 21.68
N HIS A 32 30.56 -85.33 22.32
CA HIS A 32 29.62 -84.23 22.18
C HIS A 32 30.40 -82.93 22.42
N GLY A 33 30.33 -82.00 21.46
CA GLY A 33 30.98 -80.71 21.61
C GLY A 33 30.58 -80.15 22.97
N THR A 34 31.58 -79.80 23.79
CA THR A 34 31.34 -79.15 25.07
C THR A 34 30.61 -77.86 24.76
N GLY A 35 29.29 -77.85 24.98
CA GLY A 35 28.45 -76.68 24.86
C GLY A 35 28.93 -75.65 25.88
N GLY A 36 29.90 -74.86 25.46
CA GLY A 36 30.37 -73.66 26.11
C GLY A 36 30.30 -72.58 25.06
N ASP A 37 29.89 -71.40 25.49
CA ASP A 37 29.78 -70.20 24.66
C ASP A 37 31.12 -69.98 23.95
N ILE A 38 31.23 -70.45 22.71
CA ILE A 38 32.41 -70.17 21.89
C ILE A 38 32.35 -68.67 21.67
N ASP A 39 33.28 -67.94 22.29
CA ASP A 39 33.49 -66.53 21.97
C ASP A 39 33.60 -66.42 20.45
N HIS A 40 32.88 -65.48 19.85
CA HIS A 40 32.81 -65.34 18.39
C HIS A 40 34.21 -65.18 17.79
N ALA A 41 35.16 -64.61 18.55
CA ALA A 41 36.56 -64.49 18.17
C ALA A 41 37.30 -65.83 18.02
N SER A 42 36.73 -66.93 18.52
CA SER A 42 37.31 -68.29 18.50
C SER A 42 36.75 -69.18 17.38
N LEU A 43 35.87 -68.65 16.52
CA LEU A 43 35.37 -69.37 15.35
C LEU A 43 36.41 -69.36 14.23
N ASN A 44 36.88 -70.55 13.83
CA ASN A 44 37.76 -70.71 12.68
C ASN A 44 36.93 -70.67 11.38
N GLY A 45 37.49 -70.11 10.30
CA GLY A 45 36.79 -70.05 9.00
C GLY A 45 35.84 -68.86 8.83
N LEU A 46 35.99 -67.78 9.62
CA LEU A 46 35.26 -66.52 9.45
C LEU A 46 35.38 -65.94 8.03
N GLU A 47 36.50 -66.19 7.34
CA GLU A 47 36.72 -65.77 5.95
C GLU A 47 35.95 -66.63 4.92
N ALA A 48 35.40 -67.76 5.33
CA ALA A 48 34.57 -68.63 4.51
C ALA A 48 33.07 -68.42 4.76
N ASP A 49 32.69 -67.33 5.45
CA ASP A 49 31.27 -67.00 5.66
C ASP A 49 30.61 -66.61 4.34
N ASP A 50 29.85 -67.55 3.79
CA ASP A 50 29.11 -67.43 2.54
C ASP A 50 27.67 -66.95 2.75
N HIS A 51 27.27 -66.60 3.99
CA HIS A 51 25.94 -66.10 4.28
C HIS A 51 25.76 -64.66 3.79
N PRO A 52 24.98 -64.41 2.72
CA PRO A 52 24.81 -63.08 2.12
C PRO A 52 23.97 -62.11 3.00
N GLN A 53 23.49 -62.60 4.14
CA GLN A 53 22.53 -61.94 5.01
C GLN A 53 23.21 -61.15 6.14
N TYR A 54 24.41 -61.53 6.58
CA TYR A 54 25.11 -60.78 7.63
C TYR A 54 25.61 -59.42 7.14
N HIS A 55 25.33 -58.38 7.92
CA HIS A 55 25.78 -57.03 7.65
C HIS A 55 27.31 -56.97 7.63
N THR A 56 27.86 -56.52 6.50
CA THR A 56 29.25 -56.05 6.40
C THR A 56 29.23 -54.53 6.31
N ASP A 57 30.30 -53.86 6.73
CA ASP A 57 30.42 -52.40 6.60
C ASP A 57 30.22 -51.97 5.14
N ALA A 58 30.78 -52.72 4.18
CA ALA A 58 30.58 -52.50 2.76
C ALA A 58 29.09 -52.59 2.33
N ARG A 59 28.32 -53.56 2.84
CA ARG A 59 26.86 -53.62 2.57
C ARG A 59 26.08 -52.54 3.32
N GLY A 60 26.55 -52.16 4.51
CA GLY A 60 26.00 -51.07 5.31
C GLY A 60 26.09 -49.75 4.55
N ASP A 61 27.30 -49.40 4.10
CA ASP A 61 27.61 -48.19 3.34
C ASP A 61 26.91 -48.13 1.98
N VAL A 62 26.61 -49.29 1.37
CA VAL A 62 25.83 -49.37 0.12
C VAL A 62 24.34 -49.12 0.33
N ARG A 63 23.76 -49.53 1.47
CA ARG A 63 22.30 -49.46 1.70
C ARG A 63 21.86 -48.29 2.56
N TYR A 64 22.74 -47.75 3.40
CA TYR A 64 22.42 -46.69 4.35
C TYR A 64 23.44 -45.57 4.26
N TYR A 65 22.97 -44.35 4.47
CA TYR A 65 23.86 -43.22 4.69
C TYR A 65 24.64 -43.42 5.99
N THR A 66 25.95 -43.24 5.91
CA THR A 66 26.81 -43.19 7.08
C THR A 66 26.46 -41.97 7.92
N LYS A 67 26.75 -42.05 9.22
CA LYS A 67 26.61 -40.91 10.13
C LYS A 67 27.35 -39.66 9.61
N VAL A 68 28.54 -39.86 9.04
CA VAL A 68 29.35 -38.77 8.47
C VAL A 68 28.63 -38.09 7.30
N GLN A 69 28.01 -38.85 6.41
CA GLN A 69 27.23 -38.29 5.29
C GLN A 69 26.04 -37.49 5.79
N VAL A 70 25.29 -38.01 6.76
CA VAL A 70 24.10 -37.32 7.32
C VAL A 70 24.50 -36.04 8.05
N ASP A 71 25.56 -36.08 8.86
CA ASP A 71 26.06 -34.91 9.58
C ASP A 71 26.55 -33.82 8.60
N ALA A 72 27.23 -34.23 7.52
CA ALA A 72 27.70 -33.31 6.48
C ALA A 72 26.55 -32.63 5.74
N GLU A 73 25.49 -33.38 5.39
CA GLU A 73 24.30 -32.82 4.75
C GLU A 73 23.53 -31.89 5.71
N LEU A 74 23.44 -32.25 6.98
CA LEU A 74 22.76 -31.44 8.00
C LEU A 74 23.48 -30.13 8.27
N ALA A 75 24.82 -30.14 8.29
CA ALA A 75 25.64 -28.93 8.43
C ALA A 75 25.46 -27.94 7.27
N GLY A 76 25.03 -28.41 6.09
CA GLY A 76 24.71 -27.56 4.94
C GLY A 76 23.30 -26.97 4.95
N LYS A 77 22.42 -27.37 5.87
CA LYS A 77 21.07 -26.80 6.00
C LYS A 77 21.14 -25.45 6.72
N ALA A 78 20.25 -24.53 6.34
CA ALA A 78 20.09 -23.26 7.04
C ALA A 78 19.59 -23.47 8.48
N ASN A 79 20.02 -22.60 9.40
CA ASN A 79 19.54 -22.61 10.79
C ASN A 79 18.02 -22.48 10.87
N ALA A 80 17.42 -23.06 11.92
CA ALA A 80 15.98 -22.98 12.20
C ALA A 80 15.48 -21.53 12.30
N ALA A 81 16.34 -20.62 12.78
CA ALA A 81 16.16 -19.18 12.62
C ALA A 81 17.18 -18.66 11.61
N HIS A 82 16.69 -18.16 10.47
CA HIS A 82 17.45 -17.34 9.54
C HIS A 82 16.58 -16.14 9.14
N GLY A 83 17.23 -15.10 8.63
CA GLY A 83 16.55 -13.88 8.19
C GLY A 83 17.18 -13.36 6.92
N HIS A 84 16.46 -12.45 6.27
CA HIS A 84 16.93 -11.76 5.09
C HIS A 84 16.94 -10.26 5.30
N SER A 85 18.04 -9.62 4.90
CA SER A 85 18.09 -8.17 4.80
C SER A 85 17.56 -7.71 3.45
N VAL A 86 17.20 -6.43 3.30
CA VAL A 86 16.82 -5.86 1.99
C VAL A 86 17.96 -6.00 0.97
N ALA A 87 19.21 -5.98 1.44
CA ALA A 87 20.39 -6.14 0.58
C ALA A 87 20.52 -7.56 -0.01
N ASP A 88 19.82 -8.55 0.55
CA ASP A 88 19.83 -9.93 0.05
C ASP A 88 19.10 -10.05 -1.29
N VAL A 89 18.19 -9.11 -1.58
CA VAL A 89 17.44 -9.06 -2.83
C VAL A 89 18.01 -7.95 -3.71
N ALA A 90 18.84 -8.34 -4.68
CA ALA A 90 19.43 -7.41 -5.63
C ALA A 90 18.35 -6.55 -6.31
N GLY A 91 18.47 -5.22 -6.18
CA GLY A 91 17.55 -4.25 -6.75
C GLY A 91 16.33 -3.91 -5.90
N LEU A 92 16.06 -4.59 -4.78
CA LEU A 92 14.91 -4.28 -3.92
C LEU A 92 15.00 -2.88 -3.32
N GLN A 93 16.18 -2.48 -2.83
CA GLN A 93 16.39 -1.14 -2.28
C GLN A 93 16.05 -0.06 -3.32
N ALA A 94 16.59 -0.18 -4.53
CA ALA A 94 16.32 0.77 -5.62
C ALA A 94 14.84 0.79 -6.02
N ALA A 95 14.17 -0.36 -6.03
CA ALA A 95 12.74 -0.45 -6.31
C ALA A 95 11.90 0.24 -5.23
N LEU A 96 12.26 0.10 -3.96
CA LEU A 96 11.60 0.77 -2.83
C LEU A 96 11.85 2.28 -2.86
N ASP A 97 13.08 2.70 -3.09
CA ASP A 97 13.46 4.11 -3.19
C ASP A 97 12.75 4.80 -4.37
N ALA A 98 12.42 4.06 -5.43
CA ALA A 98 11.65 4.55 -6.57
C ALA A 98 10.12 4.63 -6.33
N LYS A 99 9.59 4.04 -5.26
CA LYS A 99 8.13 4.05 -4.99
C LYS A 99 7.61 5.38 -4.47
N ALA A 100 8.45 6.17 -3.80
CA ALA A 100 8.09 7.48 -3.31
C ALA A 100 9.10 8.51 -3.79
N SER A 101 8.64 9.51 -4.54
CA SER A 101 9.44 10.69 -4.83
C SER A 101 9.90 11.32 -3.52
N THR A 102 11.20 11.64 -3.39
CA THR A 102 11.75 12.32 -2.19
C THR A 102 11.03 13.63 -1.86
N SER A 103 10.36 14.22 -2.87
CA SER A 103 9.39 15.29 -2.73
C SER A 103 8.11 14.89 -3.45
N HIS A 104 7.00 14.82 -2.73
CA HIS A 104 5.66 14.71 -3.29
C HIS A 104 4.95 16.03 -3.09
N GLY A 105 4.29 16.53 -4.12
CA GLY A 105 3.56 17.79 -4.09
C GLY A 105 2.37 17.73 -5.03
N HIS A 106 1.43 18.64 -4.80
CA HIS A 106 0.24 18.77 -5.63
C HIS A 106 0.12 20.18 -6.18
N THR A 107 -0.17 20.30 -7.46
CA THR A 107 -0.60 21.56 -8.05
C THR A 107 -2.12 21.69 -7.91
N ILE A 108 -2.68 22.89 -8.07
CA ILE A 108 -4.15 23.07 -8.10
C ILE A 108 -4.79 22.24 -9.22
N ALA A 109 -4.07 22.04 -10.33
CA ALA A 109 -4.54 21.24 -11.46
C ALA A 109 -4.72 19.75 -11.12
N ASP A 110 -4.11 19.28 -10.03
CA ASP A 110 -4.25 17.89 -9.58
C ASP A 110 -5.66 17.60 -9.04
N VAL A 111 -6.39 18.64 -8.63
CA VAL A 111 -7.76 18.52 -8.12
C VAL A 111 -8.72 19.09 -9.15
N ALA A 112 -9.36 18.19 -9.90
CA ALA A 112 -10.36 18.56 -10.90
C ALA A 112 -11.45 19.47 -10.29
N GLY A 113 -11.65 20.64 -10.91
CA GLY A 113 -12.66 21.62 -10.48
C GLY A 113 -12.23 22.55 -9.34
N LEU A 114 -11.07 22.35 -8.70
CA LEU A 114 -10.61 23.24 -7.62
C LEU A 114 -10.34 24.66 -8.13
N GLN A 115 -9.70 24.81 -9.30
CA GLN A 115 -9.46 26.12 -9.90
C GLN A 115 -10.77 26.89 -10.11
N THR A 116 -11.75 26.26 -10.77
CA THR A 116 -13.07 26.86 -11.02
C THR A 116 -13.80 27.24 -9.73
N ALA A 117 -13.72 26.39 -8.71
CA ALA A 117 -14.34 26.67 -7.41
C ALA A 117 -13.69 27.88 -6.72
N LEU A 118 -12.36 28.00 -6.79
CA LEU A 118 -11.63 29.15 -6.25
C LEU A 118 -11.93 30.44 -7.02
N ASP A 119 -11.94 30.40 -8.35
CA ASP A 119 -12.28 31.55 -9.19
C ASP A 119 -13.70 32.05 -8.88
N THR A 120 -14.67 31.14 -8.79
CA THR A 120 -16.05 31.47 -8.41
C THR A 120 -16.15 32.11 -7.03
N LYS A 121 -15.29 31.71 -6.09
CA LYS A 121 -15.25 32.28 -4.73
C LYS A 121 -14.58 33.65 -4.69
N ALA A 122 -13.56 33.87 -5.51
CA ALA A 122 -12.98 35.20 -5.69
C ALA A 122 -14.02 36.19 -6.23
N ASP A 123 -14.84 35.76 -7.19
CA ASP A 123 -15.94 36.57 -7.73
C ASP A 123 -17.04 36.87 -6.70
N GLN A 124 -17.31 35.96 -5.76
CA GLN A 124 -18.30 36.18 -4.67
C GLN A 124 -17.76 37.05 -3.52
N SER A 125 -16.45 37.12 -3.34
CA SER A 125 -15.81 38.00 -2.36
C SER A 125 -15.65 39.44 -2.90
N ALA A 126 -16.53 39.84 -3.83
CA ALA A 126 -16.47 41.05 -4.63
C ALA A 126 -16.13 42.27 -3.78
N MET A 127 -14.97 42.85 -4.07
CA MET A 127 -14.75 44.26 -3.82
C MET A 127 -15.91 45.02 -4.48
N PRO A 128 -16.58 45.94 -3.76
CA PRO A 128 -17.67 46.71 -4.34
C PRO A 128 -17.18 47.44 -5.60
N ASN A 129 -18.01 47.51 -6.63
CA ASN A 129 -17.69 48.28 -7.82
C ASN A 129 -17.54 49.75 -7.42
N THR A 130 -16.41 50.37 -7.76
CA THR A 130 -16.17 51.78 -7.44
C THR A 130 -16.29 52.65 -8.67
N ALA A 131 -16.89 53.83 -8.52
CA ALA A 131 -16.88 54.88 -9.53
C ALA A 131 -16.68 56.26 -8.89
N LEU A 132 -16.34 57.25 -9.71
CA LEU A 132 -16.31 58.65 -9.33
C LEU A 132 -17.30 59.41 -10.21
N ALA A 133 -18.13 60.24 -9.60
CA ALA A 133 -18.94 61.22 -10.30
C ALA A 133 -18.54 62.62 -9.88
N GLN A 134 -18.71 63.60 -10.78
CA GLN A 134 -18.57 65.00 -10.44
C GLN A 134 -19.93 65.67 -10.59
N VAL A 135 -20.42 66.26 -9.51
CA VAL A 135 -21.63 67.08 -9.50
C VAL A 135 -21.23 68.55 -9.49
N ASP A 136 -22.02 69.41 -10.13
CA ASP A 136 -21.74 70.85 -10.23
C ASP A 136 -22.95 71.64 -9.74
N PHE A 137 -22.77 72.44 -8.69
CA PHE A 137 -23.82 73.31 -8.14
C PHE A 137 -23.86 74.70 -8.82
N GLY A 138 -23.00 74.95 -9.82
CA GLY A 138 -22.91 76.22 -10.55
C GLY A 138 -21.61 76.97 -10.28
N HIS A 139 -21.42 78.18 -10.82
CA HIS A 139 -20.23 79.00 -10.55
C HIS A 139 -20.55 80.15 -9.58
N ALA A 140 -19.56 80.63 -8.83
CA ALA A 140 -19.61 81.80 -7.94
C ALA A 140 -20.36 83.06 -8.48
N SER A 141 -20.44 83.27 -9.80
CA SER A 141 -21.16 84.41 -10.41
C SER A 141 -22.57 84.08 -10.93
N GLY A 142 -22.97 82.80 -10.91
CA GLY A 142 -24.18 82.25 -11.55
C GLY A 142 -25.28 81.81 -10.58
N GLY A 143 -25.05 81.92 -9.27
CA GLY A 143 -26.01 81.57 -8.22
C GLY A 143 -25.72 80.23 -7.56
N GLU A 144 -26.03 80.14 -6.27
CA GLU A 144 -25.95 78.90 -5.49
C GLU A 144 -27.13 77.99 -5.83
N SER A 145 -26.87 76.69 -5.96
CA SER A 145 -27.90 75.68 -6.14
C SER A 145 -28.00 74.77 -4.93
N ASN A 146 -29.22 74.36 -4.59
CA ASN A 146 -29.42 73.37 -3.51
C ASN A 146 -29.24 71.95 -4.02
N PHE A 147 -29.40 71.72 -5.32
CA PHE A 147 -29.29 70.39 -5.93
C PHE A 147 -28.39 70.42 -7.16
N ALA A 148 -27.54 69.39 -7.28
CA ALA A 148 -26.73 69.13 -8.46
C ALA A 148 -26.94 67.68 -8.90
N ARG A 149 -26.83 67.42 -10.21
CA ARG A 149 -27.00 66.08 -10.78
C ARG A 149 -25.86 65.69 -11.71
N ALA A 150 -25.52 64.41 -11.73
CA ALA A 150 -24.57 63.84 -12.67
C ALA A 150 -24.99 62.43 -13.06
N SER A 151 -24.92 62.10 -14.34
CA SER A 151 -25.15 60.73 -14.82
C SER A 151 -23.83 59.94 -14.78
N VAL A 152 -23.91 58.70 -14.32
CA VAL A 152 -22.77 57.80 -14.16
C VAL A 152 -22.98 56.59 -15.03
N SER A 153 -22.06 56.37 -15.97
CA SER A 153 -22.06 55.14 -16.77
C SER A 153 -21.43 54.00 -15.97
N ALA A 154 -22.21 52.96 -15.73
CA ALA A 154 -21.84 51.84 -14.89
C ALA A 154 -22.52 50.55 -15.40
N ALA A 155 -21.81 49.79 -16.22
CA ALA A 155 -22.33 48.56 -16.82
C ALA A 155 -22.56 47.42 -15.80
N TRP A 156 -21.99 47.54 -14.60
CA TRP A 156 -22.14 46.59 -13.50
C TRP A 156 -23.45 46.76 -12.72
N VAL A 157 -24.22 47.80 -13.02
CA VAL A 157 -25.49 48.08 -12.35
C VAL A 157 -26.55 47.06 -12.75
N ALA A 158 -27.23 46.49 -11.76
CA ALA A 158 -28.40 45.63 -11.92
C ALA A 158 -29.64 46.27 -11.26
N SER A 159 -30.84 45.78 -11.58
CA SER A 159 -32.11 46.31 -11.04
C SER A 159 -32.19 46.33 -9.49
N GLY A 160 -31.42 45.47 -8.82
CA GLY A 160 -31.35 45.38 -7.36
C GLY A 160 -30.05 45.93 -6.74
N SER A 161 -29.22 46.62 -7.52
CA SER A 161 -27.92 47.10 -7.00
C SER A 161 -28.10 48.11 -5.88
N VAL A 162 -27.24 48.01 -4.86
CA VAL A 162 -27.18 48.96 -3.76
C VAL A 162 -26.03 49.91 -4.01
N ILE A 163 -26.34 51.18 -4.21
CA ILE A 163 -25.34 52.22 -4.52
C ILE A 163 -25.18 53.13 -3.32
N LEU A 164 -23.97 53.17 -2.77
CA LEU A 164 -23.56 54.13 -1.76
C LEU A 164 -22.84 55.30 -2.44
N CYS A 165 -23.34 56.51 -2.22
CA CYS A 165 -22.72 57.74 -2.67
C CYS A 165 -22.18 58.51 -1.47
N ALA A 166 -20.89 58.78 -1.45
CA ALA A 166 -20.23 59.59 -0.44
C ALA A 166 -19.57 60.79 -1.10
N VAL A 167 -19.82 61.99 -0.58
CA VAL A 167 -19.12 63.19 -1.04
C VAL A 167 -17.63 63.02 -0.74
N ALA A 168 -16.81 63.13 -1.77
CA ALA A 168 -15.37 62.95 -1.69
C ALA A 168 -14.69 64.28 -1.38
N SER A 169 -13.52 64.19 -0.78
CA SER A 169 -12.65 65.34 -0.49
C SER A 169 -12.11 65.99 -1.75
N GLY A 170 -12.32 67.30 -1.90
CA GLY A 170 -11.55 68.15 -2.80
C GLY A 170 -12.01 68.08 -4.25
N SER A 171 -12.19 69.26 -4.83
CA SER A 171 -12.37 69.46 -6.26
C SER A 171 -11.40 70.52 -6.76
N ALA A 172 -11.53 70.96 -8.01
CA ALA A 172 -10.77 72.10 -8.49
C ALA A 172 -11.16 73.42 -7.78
N ASP A 173 -12.36 73.46 -7.21
CA ASP A 173 -12.99 74.68 -6.70
C ASP A 173 -13.06 74.68 -5.15
N HIS A 174 -12.88 73.51 -4.51
CA HIS A 174 -13.11 73.27 -3.08
C HIS A 174 -12.04 72.37 -2.46
N ASP A 175 -11.83 72.55 -1.16
CA ASP A 175 -10.95 71.72 -0.34
C ASP A 175 -11.64 70.43 0.14
N PRO A 176 -10.89 69.51 0.77
CA PRO A 176 -11.42 68.25 1.29
C PRO A 176 -12.57 68.34 2.29
N GLU A 177 -12.66 69.43 3.05
CA GLU A 177 -13.55 69.57 4.18
C GLU A 177 -14.86 70.30 3.81
N ASP A 178 -14.85 71.12 2.77
CA ASP A 178 -15.97 71.94 2.32
C ASP A 178 -17.29 71.15 2.21
N GLY A 179 -17.28 70.01 1.50
CA GLY A 179 -18.50 69.21 1.30
C GLY A 179 -19.08 68.66 2.60
N ALA A 180 -18.23 68.37 3.60
CA ALA A 180 -18.65 67.92 4.92
C ALA A 180 -19.16 69.09 5.79
N LEU A 181 -18.54 70.26 5.68
CA LEU A 181 -18.94 71.47 6.39
C LEU A 181 -20.29 72.01 5.89
N GLU A 182 -20.52 71.95 4.57
CA GLU A 182 -21.77 72.36 3.94
C GLU A 182 -22.89 71.32 4.10
N GLY A 183 -22.59 70.14 4.64
CA GLY A 183 -23.56 69.08 4.88
C GLY A 183 -24.10 68.46 3.59
N ILE A 184 -23.27 68.40 2.54
CA ILE A 184 -23.68 67.86 1.25
C ILE A 184 -23.93 66.36 1.39
N THR A 185 -25.10 65.93 0.90
CA THR A 185 -25.48 64.52 0.83
C THR A 185 -25.68 64.11 -0.62
N ALA A 186 -25.42 62.86 -0.96
CA ALA A 186 -25.62 62.35 -2.32
C ALA A 186 -26.38 61.02 -2.31
N THR A 187 -27.25 60.84 -3.29
CA THR A 187 -28.00 59.60 -3.49
C THR A 187 -27.99 59.21 -4.96
N ALA A 188 -27.98 57.91 -5.24
CA ALA A 188 -28.24 57.40 -6.58
C ALA A 188 -29.74 57.30 -6.84
N CYS A 189 -30.15 57.51 -8.08
CA CYS A 189 -31.51 57.33 -8.57
C CYS A 189 -31.48 56.91 -10.05
N ASN A 190 -32.65 56.59 -10.61
CA ASN A 190 -32.80 56.22 -12.03
C ASN A 190 -31.85 55.09 -12.47
N LEU A 191 -31.84 54.00 -11.69
CA LEU A 191 -30.99 52.85 -11.94
C LEU A 191 -31.42 52.15 -13.25
N VAL A 192 -30.52 52.05 -14.21
CA VAL A 192 -30.73 51.38 -15.50
C VAL A 192 -29.73 50.25 -15.64
N GLU A 193 -30.26 49.02 -15.65
CA GLU A 193 -29.46 47.79 -15.72
C GLU A 193 -28.52 47.78 -16.93
N GLY A 194 -27.25 47.44 -16.69
CA GLY A 194 -26.21 47.39 -17.71
C GLY A 194 -25.78 48.75 -18.27
N SER A 195 -26.36 49.87 -17.79
CA SER A 195 -26.09 51.20 -18.34
C SER A 195 -25.54 52.17 -17.30
N GLY A 196 -26.23 52.37 -16.17
CA GLY A 196 -25.82 53.36 -15.19
C GLY A 196 -26.93 53.87 -14.27
N PHE A 197 -26.70 55.03 -13.68
CA PHE A 197 -27.63 55.75 -12.81
C PHE A 197 -27.33 57.24 -12.79
N ASP A 198 -28.23 58.01 -12.19
CA ASP A 198 -28.00 59.40 -11.86
C ASP A 198 -27.63 59.54 -10.39
N VAL A 199 -26.70 60.45 -10.10
CA VAL A 199 -26.38 60.91 -8.75
C VAL A 199 -27.02 62.27 -8.56
N ILE A 200 -27.78 62.42 -7.46
CA ILE A 200 -28.30 63.70 -7.01
C ILE A 200 -27.58 64.06 -5.73
N ALA A 201 -26.87 65.19 -5.74
CA ALA A 201 -26.29 65.80 -4.56
C ALA A 201 -27.18 66.94 -4.07
N HIS A 202 -27.30 67.07 -2.76
CA HIS A 202 -28.11 68.06 -2.08
C HIS A 202 -27.26 68.81 -1.05
N ALA A 203 -27.20 70.13 -1.19
CA ALA A 203 -26.58 71.07 -0.27
C ALA A 203 -27.69 71.87 0.44
N PRO A 204 -27.99 71.62 1.74
CA PRO A 204 -29.11 72.24 2.43
C PRO A 204 -29.02 73.77 2.56
N GLY A 205 -27.80 74.31 2.61
CA GLY A 205 -27.52 75.74 2.66
C GLY A 205 -27.35 76.40 1.29
N GLY A 206 -27.47 75.62 0.20
CA GLY A 206 -26.95 76.00 -1.12
C GLY A 206 -25.43 75.83 -1.18
N SER A 207 -24.93 75.59 -2.39
CA SER A 207 -23.50 75.52 -2.67
C SER A 207 -23.20 76.02 -4.08
N TRP A 208 -21.93 76.15 -4.41
CA TRP A 208 -21.42 76.46 -5.74
C TRP A 208 -20.24 75.53 -6.04
N GLY A 209 -19.75 75.54 -7.27
CA GLY A 209 -18.61 74.75 -7.71
C GLY A 209 -18.89 73.26 -7.85
N ARG A 210 -17.83 72.54 -8.20
CA ARG A 210 -17.89 71.10 -8.46
C ARG A 210 -17.51 70.31 -7.21
N TYR A 211 -18.17 69.18 -7.00
CA TYR A 211 -17.83 68.23 -5.94
C TYR A 211 -17.68 66.83 -6.53
N ASN A 212 -16.69 66.10 -6.04
CA ASN A 212 -16.51 64.70 -6.41
C ASN A 212 -17.36 63.83 -5.48
N ILE A 213 -17.96 62.78 -6.02
CA ILE A 213 -18.77 61.80 -5.30
C ILE A 213 -18.12 60.43 -5.51
N ASN A 214 -17.64 59.83 -4.42
CA ASN A 214 -17.21 58.44 -4.36
C ASN A 214 -18.43 57.55 -4.40
N ILE A 215 -18.44 56.59 -5.32
CA ILE A 215 -19.54 55.66 -5.50
C ILE A 215 -19.01 54.26 -5.23
N MET A 216 -19.75 53.50 -4.44
CA MET A 216 -19.53 52.08 -4.21
C MET A 216 -20.85 51.33 -4.48
N GLY A 217 -20.80 50.31 -5.33
CA GLY A 217 -21.97 49.53 -5.73
C GLY A 217 -21.77 48.03 -5.51
N LEU A 218 -22.81 47.38 -4.98
CA LEU A 218 -22.96 45.92 -4.90
C LEU A 218 -24.11 45.47 -5.81
#